data_AF-A0A1G7QMS3-F1
#
_entry.id   AF-A0A1G7QMS3-F1
#
_cell.length_a   1.000
_cell.length_b   1.000
_cell.length_c   1.000
_cell.angle_alpha   90.00
_cell.angle_beta   90.00
_cell.angle_gamma   90.00
#
_symmetry.space_group_name_H-M   'P 1'
#
loop_
_entity.id
_entity.type
_entity.pdbx_description
1 polymer ?
#
loop_
_entity_poly.entity_id
_entity_poly.type
_entity_poly.pdbx_seq_one_letter_code
_entity_poly.pdbx_strand_id
1 'polypeptide(L)'
;MTNTELILNMLAETATTDLSKEHNPETFDENIDVAQKGGNVARSARLELEKQLGHSVVTPLNAKEYINQIDNNKTDKSDEK
;
A
#
# COMPACT_ATOMS: atom_id res chain seq x y z
N MET A 1 -7.77 2.63 4.64
CA MET A 1 -6.92 3.41 3.72
C MET A 1 -7.25 4.88 3.85
N THR A 2 -6.25 5.66 4.24
CA THR A 2 -6.24 7.12 4.43
C THR A 2 -5.63 7.81 3.22
N ASN A 3 -5.75 9.14 3.16
CA ASN A 3 -5.12 9.94 2.10
C ASN A 3 -3.59 9.79 2.10
N THR A 4 -2.96 9.75 3.29
CA THR A 4 -1.51 9.55 3.40
C THR A 4 -1.10 8.18 2.85
N GLU A 5 -1.83 7.12 3.18
CA GLU A 5 -1.58 5.78 2.63
C GLU A 5 -1.74 5.74 1.11
N LEU A 6 -2.75 6.43 0.57
CA LEU A 6 -2.96 6.51 -0.87
C LEU A 6 -1.79 7.23 -1.58
N ILE A 7 -1.31 8.35 -1.01
CA ILE A 7 -0.15 9.08 -1.55
C ILE A 7 1.12 8.22 -1.49
N LEU A 8 1.34 7.50 -0.39
CA LEU A 8 2.47 6.57 -0.27
C LEU A 8 2.41 5.44 -1.31
N ASN A 9 1.22 4.91 -1.60
CA ASN A 9 1.03 3.94 -2.67
C ASN A 9 1.32 4.53 -4.06
N MET A 10 0.78 5.72 -4.35
CA MET A 10 1.06 6.42 -5.62
C MET A 10 2.56 6.72 -5.78
N LEU A 11 3.25 7.07 -4.69
CA LEU A 11 4.69 7.26 -4.70
C LEU A 11 5.43 5.96 -5.04
N ALA A 12 5.04 4.83 -4.45
CA ALA A 12 5.64 3.53 -4.77
C ALA A 12 5.44 3.15 -6.24
N GLU A 13 4.23 3.34 -6.77
CA GLU A 13 3.87 3.05 -8.16
C GLU A 13 4.64 3.94 -9.15
N THR A 14 4.67 5.25 -8.89
CA THR A 14 5.36 6.23 -9.73
C THR A 14 6.86 5.96 -9.71
N ALA A 15 7.45 5.75 -8.52
CA ALA A 15 8.88 5.45 -8.40
C ALA A 15 9.25 4.14 -9.10
N THR A 16 8.43 3.09 -8.97
CA THR A 16 8.66 1.82 -9.70
C THR A 16 8.59 2.04 -11.21
N THR A 17 7.61 2.81 -11.67
CA THR A 17 7.40 3.12 -13.09
C THR A 17 8.58 3.90 -13.67
N ASP A 18 9.05 4.93 -12.97
CA ASP A 18 10.17 5.77 -13.42
C ASP A 18 11.48 4.95 -13.42
N LEU A 19 11.71 4.13 -12.39
CA LEU A 19 12.85 3.22 -12.36
C LEU A 19 12.79 2.16 -13.46
N SER A 20 11.60 1.64 -13.77
CA SER A 20 11.41 0.69 -14.86
C SER A 20 11.73 1.32 -16.22
N LYS A 21 11.32 2.57 -16.45
CA LYS A 21 11.66 3.31 -17.67
C LYS A 21 13.15 3.60 -17.79
N GLU A 22 13.81 3.94 -16.68
CA GLU A 22 15.25 4.26 -16.67
C GLU A 22 16.13 3.01 -16.84
N HIS A 23 15.80 1.92 -16.14
CA HIS A 23 16.62 0.71 -16.12
C HIS A 23 16.24 -0.31 -17.21
N ASN A 24 15.06 -0.18 -17.81
CA ASN A 24 14.52 -1.06 -18.85
C ASN A 24 14.75 -2.57 -18.55
N PRO A 25 14.24 -3.07 -17.41
CA PRO A 25 14.47 -4.46 -17.00
C PRO A 25 13.84 -5.44 -18.01
N GLU A 26 14.60 -6.45 -18.44
CA GLU A 26 14.16 -7.44 -19.43
C GLU A 26 13.77 -8.77 -18.79
N THR A 27 14.44 -9.12 -17.68
CA THR A 27 14.21 -10.39 -16.99
C THR A 27 13.24 -10.25 -15.83
N PHE A 28 12.68 -11.38 -15.39
CA PHE A 28 11.81 -11.40 -14.22
C PHE A 28 12.53 -10.93 -12.95
N ASP A 29 13.79 -11.34 -12.77
CA ASP A 29 14.59 -10.96 -11.60
C ASP A 29 14.91 -9.46 -11.58
N GLU A 30 15.20 -8.86 -12.73
CA GLU A 30 15.39 -7.41 -12.85
C GLU A 30 14.10 -6.64 -12.55
N ASN A 31 12.96 -7.14 -13.00
CA ASN A 31 11.66 -6.55 -12.67
C ASN A 31 11.35 -6.64 -11.17
N ILE A 32 11.73 -7.73 -10.49
CA ILE A 32 11.64 -7.84 -9.03
C ILE A 32 12.49 -6.76 -8.37
N ASP A 33 13.75 -6.60 -8.79
CA ASP A 33 14.66 -5.61 -8.21
C ASP A 33 14.13 -4.17 -8.38
N VAL A 34 13.63 -3.82 -9.57
CA VAL A 34 13.00 -2.52 -9.83
C VAL A 34 11.78 -2.29 -8.94
N ALA A 35 10.90 -3.28 -8.81
CA ALA A 35 9.72 -3.19 -7.93
C ALA A 35 10.10 -3.01 -6.45
N GLN A 36 11.14 -3.72 -5.99
CA GLN A 36 11.66 -3.56 -4.64
C GLN A 36 12.25 -2.15 -4.42
N LYS A 37 13.02 -1.64 -5.38
CA LYS A 37 13.58 -0.28 -5.33
C LYS A 37 12.49 0.79 -5.29
N GLY A 38 11.48 0.71 -6.15
CA GLY A 38 10.35 1.65 -6.15
C GLY A 38 9.54 1.60 -4.85
N GLY A 39 9.27 0.40 -4.33
CA GLY A 39 8.64 0.22 -3.02
C GLY A 39 9.48 0.75 -1.86
N ASN A 40 10.82 0.67 -1.94
CA ASN A 40 11.74 1.21 -0.94
C ASN A 40 11.68 2.73 -0.85
N VAL A 41 11.42 3.44 -1.95
CA VAL A 41 11.25 4.91 -1.95
C VAL A 41 10.07 5.30 -1.06
N ALA A 42 8.89 4.69 -1.28
CA ALA A 42 7.71 4.95 -0.46
C ALA A 42 7.90 4.49 0.99
N ARG A 43 8.57 3.34 1.22
CA ARG A 43 8.92 2.88 2.57
C ARG A 43 9.76 3.91 3.32
N SER A 44 10.75 4.50 2.65
CA SER A 44 11.64 5.49 3.27
C SER A 44 10.88 6.76 3.63
N ALA A 45 10.04 7.26 2.72
CA ALA A 45 9.18 8.41 2.98
C ALA A 45 8.22 8.16 4.15
N ARG A 46 7.60 6.97 4.21
CA ARG A 46 6.73 6.56 5.32
C ARG A 46 7.48 6.58 6.65
N LEU A 47 8.64 5.91 6.73
CA LEU A 47 9.41 5.80 7.97
C LEU A 47 9.88 7.16 8.48
N GLU A 48 10.30 8.06 7.59
CA GLU A 48 10.69 9.42 7.97
C GLU A 48 9.49 10.21 8.50
N LEU A 49 8.33 10.11 7.85
CA LEU A 49 7.10 10.76 8.32
C LEU A 49 6.64 10.21 9.68
N GLU A 50 6.59 8.89 9.86
CA GLU A 50 6.21 8.24 11.12
C GLU A 50 7.16 8.63 12.26
N LYS A 51 8.47 8.74 11.96
CA LYS A 51 9.47 9.21 12.94
C LYS A 51 9.21 10.64 13.39
N GLN A 52 8.82 11.54 12.49
CA GLN A 52 8.50 12.94 12.84
C GLN A 52 7.18 13.07 13.60
N LEU A 53 6.19 12.22 13.29
CA LEU A 53 4.88 12.24 13.93
C LEU A 53 4.83 11.48 15.27
N GLY A 54 5.72 10.51 15.47
CA GLY A 54 5.72 9.63 16.64
C GLY A 54 4.61 8.57 16.64
N HIS A 55 3.90 8.39 15.51
CA HIS A 55 2.85 7.39 15.35
C HIS A 55 2.79 6.84 13.93
N SER A 56 2.14 5.68 13.76
CA SER A 56 1.91 5.06 12.45
C SER A 56 1.02 5.92 11.56
N VAL A 57 1.32 5.96 10.26
CA VAL A 57 0.45 6.58 9.23
C VAL A 57 -0.31 5.52 8.41
N VAL A 58 -0.03 4.24 8.65
CA VAL A 58 -0.76 3.11 8.07
C VAL A 58 -1.84 2.63 9.02
N THR A 59 -2.99 2.30 8.43
CA THR A 59 -4.14 1.74 9.13
C THR A 59 -3.93 0.23 9.34
N PRO A 60 -4.32 -0.32 10.50
CA PRO A 60 -4.26 -1.76 10.73
C PRO A 60 -5.28 -2.54 9.90
N LEU A 61 -6.22 -1.83 9.25
CA LEU A 61 -7.31 -2.41 8.48
C LEU A 61 -6.76 -3.19 7.29
N ASN A 62 -6.84 -4.51 7.36
CA ASN A 62 -6.51 -5.38 6.23
C ASN A 62 -7.76 -5.69 5.39
N ALA A 63 -7.57 -5.97 4.10
CA ALA A 63 -8.67 -6.20 3.16
C ALA A 63 -9.55 -7.40 3.56
N LYS A 64 -8.96 -8.45 4.12
CA LYS A 64 -9.67 -9.68 4.51
C LYS A 64 -10.60 -9.45 5.69
N GLU A 65 -10.14 -8.73 6.71
CA GLU A 65 -10.92 -8.33 7.88
C GLU A 65 -12.05 -7.38 7.48
N TYR A 66 -11.78 -6.45 6.57
CA TYR A 66 -12.80 -5.55 6.05
C TYR A 66 -13.91 -6.31 5.31
N ILE A 67 -13.56 -7.27 4.45
CA ILE A 67 -14.53 -8.12 3.73
C ILE A 67 -15.36 -8.95 4.72
N ASN A 68 -14.70 -9.60 5.69
CA ASN A 68 -15.40 -10.38 6.72
C ASN A 68 -16.39 -9.51 7.55
N GLN A 69 -16.02 -8.27 7.88
CA GLN A 69 -16.91 -7.33 8.57
C GLN A 69 -18.12 -6.93 7.72
N ILE A 70 -17.94 -6.76 6.41
CA ILE A 70 -19.05 -6.48 5.49
C ILE A 70 -20.01 -7.68 5.41
N ASP A 71 -19.48 -8.90 5.33
CA ASP A 71 -20.29 -10.10 5.19
C ASP A 71 -21.08 -10.42 6.47
N ASN A 72 -20.47 -10.25 7.64
CA ASN A 72 -21.17 -10.37 8.93
C ASN A 72 -22.27 -9.30 9.09
N ASN A 73 -22.01 -8.05 8.71
CA ASN A 73 -23.00 -6.97 8.77
C ASN A 73 -24.18 -7.15 7.79
N LYS A 74 -24.04 -7.96 6.74
CA LYS A 74 -25.16 -8.34 5.86
C LYS A 74 -26.05 -9.40 6.48
N THR A 75 -25.49 -10.29 7.30
CA THR A 75 -26.23 -11.40 7.92
C THR A 75 -27.12 -10.90 9.06
N ASP A 76 -26.66 -9.91 9.84
CA ASP A 76 -27.46 -9.29 10.92
C ASP A 76 -28.67 -8.49 10.39
N LYS A 77 -28.62 -7.96 9.17
CA LYS A 77 -29.73 -7.17 8.58
C LYS A 77 -30.81 -8.01 7.90
N SER A 78 -30.57 -9.30 7.68
CA SER A 78 -31.58 -10.23 7.14
C SER A 78 -32.56 -10.74 8.19
N ASP A 79 -32.21 -10.63 9.48
CA ASP A 79 -33.04 -11.13 10.59
C ASP A 79 -33.94 -10.02 11.21
N GLU A 80 -33.90 -8.80 10.68
CA GLU A 80 -34.67 -7.64 11.15
C GLU A 80 -35.93 -7.34 10.29
N LYS A 81 -36.47 -8.32 9.54
CA LYS A 81 -37.71 -8.17 8.76
C LYS A 81 -38.79 -9.18 9.10
#